data_AF-A0A2V5PA90-F1
#
_entry.id   AF-A0A2V5PA90-F1
#
_cell.length_a   1.000
_cell.length_b   1.000
_cell.length_c   1.000
_cell.angle_alpha   90.00
_cell.angle_beta   90.00
_cell.angle_gamma   90.00
#
_symmetry.space_group_name_H-M   'P 1'
#
loop_
_entity.id
_entity.type
_entity.pdbx_description
1 polymer ?
#
loop_
_entity_poly.entity_id
_entity_poly.type
_entity_poly.pdbx_seq_one_letter_code
_entity_poly.pdbx_strand_id
1 'polypeptide(L)' 'MEWQPLDFERPIFELERRLQDLKNHSDKHDVDLDSAIKELETTLRETRRQIYGNLTAWQRVQ' A
#
# COMPACT_ATOMS: atom_id res chain seq x y z
N MET A 1 -11.97 -10.87 -14.23
CA MET A 1 -12.21 -9.43 -14.04
C MET A 1 -10.90 -8.81 -13.62
N GLU A 2 -10.36 -7.91 -14.41
CA GLU A 2 -9.20 -7.11 -13.99
C GLU A 2 -9.73 -6.06 -13.00
N TRP A 3 -9.40 -6.23 -11.72
CA TRP A 3 -9.64 -5.20 -10.73
C TRP A 3 -8.66 -4.06 -11.02
N GLN A 4 -9.15 -2.98 -11.62
CA GLN A 4 -8.39 -1.76 -11.73
C GLN A 4 -8.54 -1.01 -10.41
N PRO A 5 -7.44 -0.75 -9.66
CA PRO A 5 -7.52 0.06 -8.46
C PRO A 5 -8.09 1.43 -8.83
N LEU A 6 -9.03 1.92 -8.02
CA LEU A 6 -9.61 3.24 -8.24
C LEU A 6 -8.51 4.30 -8.18
N ASP A 7 -8.72 5.47 -8.82
CA ASP A 7 -7.68 6.50 -8.87
C ASP A 7 -7.15 6.90 -7.49
N PHE A 8 -8.02 6.84 -6.47
CA PHE A 8 -7.68 7.10 -5.09
C PHE A 8 -6.94 5.95 -4.39
N GLU A 9 -7.01 4.72 -4.91
CA GLU A 9 -6.28 3.55 -4.40
C GLU A 9 -4.88 3.41 -5.01
N ARG A 10 -4.57 4.13 -6.10
CA ARG A 10 -3.22 4.13 -6.70
C ARG A 10 -2.07 4.31 -5.70
N PRO A 11 -2.09 5.30 -4.79
CA PRO A 11 -1.01 5.45 -3.80
C PRO A 11 -0.90 4.26 -2.84
N ILE A 12 -2.01 3.58 -2.51
CA ILE A 12 -2.01 2.36 -1.68
C ILE A 12 -1.34 1.22 -2.47
N PHE A 13 -1.76 1.04 -3.72
CA PHE A 13 -1.24 0.00 -4.60
C PHE A 13 0.28 0.14 -4.85
N GLU A 14 0.76 1.37 -5.04
CA GLU A 14 2.20 1.64 -5.19
C GLU A 14 2.99 1.29 -3.92
N LEU A 15 2.46 1.63 -2.74
CA LEU A 15 3.08 1.29 -1.46
C LEU A 15 3.09 -0.23 -1.22
N GLU A 16 2.00 -0.93 -1.53
CA GLU A 16 1.92 -2.40 -1.43
C GLU A 16 2.91 -3.09 -2.36
N ARG A 17 3.01 -2.64 -3.62
CA ARG A 17 3.96 -3.19 -4.56
C ARG A 17 5.40 -3.03 -4.07
N ARG A 18 5.73 -1.85 -3.54
CA ARG A 18 7.06 -1.55 -3.01
C ARG A 18 7.38 -2.35 -1.74
N LEU A 19 6.37 -2.57 -0.88
CA LEU A 19 6.46 -3.45 0.28
C LEU A 19 6.76 -4.90 -0.14
N GLN A 20 6.07 -5.37 -1.17
CA GLN A 20 6.24 -6.73 -1.67
C GLN A 20 7.62 -6.92 -2.32
N ASP A 21 8.12 -5.92 -3.06
CA ASP A 21 9.49 -5.92 -3.58
C ASP A 21 10.53 -5.96 -2.44
N LEU A 22 10.35 -5.16 -1.38
CA LEU A 22 11.22 -5.16 -0.21
C LEU A 22 11.22 -6.53 0.50
N LYS A 23 10.05 -7.13 0.73
CA LYS A 23 9.93 -8.46 1.33
C LYS A 23 10.61 -9.52 0.47
N ASN A 24 10.34 -9.52 -0.83
CA ASN A 24 10.98 -10.45 -1.78
C ASN A 24 12.50 -10.29 -1.81
N HIS A 25 13.00 -9.05 -1.68
CA HIS A 25 14.44 -8.79 -1.67
C HIS A 25 15.08 -9.22 -0.34
N SER A 26 14.42 -8.97 0.78
CA SER A 26 14.83 -9.43 2.11
C SER A 26 14.97 -10.94 2.15
N ASP A 27 13.94 -11.67 1.67
CA ASP A 27 13.92 -13.13 1.61
C ASP A 27 15.00 -13.70 0.68
N LYS A 28 15.28 -13.03 -0.46
CA LYS A 28 16.24 -13.51 -1.46
C LYS A 28 17.70 -13.24 -1.10
N HIS A 29 17.97 -12.12 -0.43
CA HIS A 29 19.32 -11.64 -0.17
C HIS A 29 19.74 -11.82 1.30
N ASP A 30 18.88 -12.39 2.14
CA ASP A 30 19.11 -12.58 3.58
C ASP A 30 19.53 -11.26 4.26
N VAL A 31 18.92 -10.16 3.79
CA VAL A 31 19.17 -8.80 4.28
C VAL A 31 18.08 -8.39 5.24
N ASP A 32 18.47 -7.84 6.38
CA ASP A 32 17.53 -7.27 7.35
C ASP A 32 16.96 -5.95 6.82
N LEU A 33 15.75 -6.05 6.29
CA LEU A 33 14.94 -4.91 5.85
C LEU A 33 13.69 -4.75 6.73
N ASP A 34 13.62 -5.42 7.88
CA ASP A 34 12.43 -5.43 8.73
C ASP A 34 12.04 -4.03 9.19
N SER A 35 13.04 -3.18 9.47
CA SER A 35 12.80 -1.79 9.86
C SER A 35 12.16 -0.99 8.73
N ALA A 36 12.69 -1.11 7.50
CA ALA A 36 12.14 -0.44 6.33
C ALA A 36 10.74 -0.96 5.96
N ILE A 37 10.54 -2.28 6.08
CA ILE A 37 9.23 -2.94 5.88
C ILE A 37 8.21 -2.39 6.88
N LYS A 38 8.56 -2.28 8.16
CA LYS A 38 7.68 -1.72 9.20
C LYS A 38 7.32 -0.26 8.97
N GLU A 39 8.28 0.57 8.56
CA GLU A 39 8.01 1.96 8.20
C GLU A 39 7.05 2.06 7.01
N LEU A 40 7.26 1.23 5.99
CA LEU A 40 6.40 1.22 4.81
C LEU A 40 5.00 0.68 5.13
N GLU A 41 4.87 -0.35 5.97
CA GLU A 41 3.57 -0.84 6.45
C GLU A 41 2.82 0.21 7.28
N THR A 42 3.54 0.98 8.09
CA THR A 42 2.95 2.08 8.88
C THR A 42 2.41 3.16 7.95
N THR A 43 3.23 3.59 7.00
CA THR A 43 2.85 4.57 5.97
C THR A 43 1.64 4.08 5.17
N LEU A 44 1.65 2.82 4.74
CA LEU A 44 0.55 2.19 4.02
C LEU A 44 -0.76 2.24 4.83
N ARG A 45 -0.72 1.91 6.13
CA ARG A 45 -1.91 1.97 6.99
C ARG A 45 -2.43 3.39 7.14
N GLU A 46 -1.55 4.37 7.28
CA GLU A 46 -1.93 5.78 7.40
C GLU A 46 -2.54 6.32 6.11
N THR A 47 -1.89 6.07 4.97
CA THR A 47 -2.39 6.42 3.63
C THR A 47 -3.74 5.77 3.38
N ARG A 48 -3.87 4.48 3.69
CA ARG A 48 -5.14 3.74 3.62
C ARG A 48 -6.21 4.39 4.49
N ARG A 49 -5.90 4.73 5.73
CA ARG A 49 -6.84 5.39 6.65
C ARG A 49 -7.24 6.78 6.17
N GLN A 50 -6.31 7.56 5.60
CA GLN A 50 -6.60 8.88 5.04
C GLN A 50 -7.48 8.78 3.80
N ILE A 51 -7.19 7.84 2.91
CA ILE A 51 -7.97 7.64 1.67
C ILE A 51 -9.37 7.14 2.03
N TYR A 52 -9.48 5.98 2.71
CA TYR A 52 -10.79 5.42 3.08
C TYR A 52 -11.57 6.28 4.10
N GLY A 53 -10.87 7.05 4.93
CA GLY A 53 -11.46 7.95 5.93
C GLY A 53 -11.92 9.29 5.37
N ASN A 54 -11.30 9.77 4.28
CA ASN A 54 -11.75 10.95 3.54
C ASN A 54 -12.64 10.58 2.34
N LEU A 55 -13.04 9.31 2.20
CA LEU A 55 -14.01 8.94 1.16
C LEU A 55 -15.32 9.64 1.43
N THR A 56 -15.59 10.67 0.64
CA THR A 56 -16.90 11.31 0.62
C THR A 56 -17.93 10.31 0.09
N ALA A 57 -19.18 10.41 0.54
CA ALA A 57 -20.26 9.48 0.19
C ALA A 57 -20.43 9.28 -1.34
N TRP A 58 -19.93 10.22 -2.14
CA TRP A 58 -19.96 10.20 -3.60
C TRP A 58 -18.98 9.20 -4.26
N GLN A 59 -17.91 8.77 -3.59
CA GLN A 59 -17.00 7.72 -4.12
C GLN A 59 -17.54 6.30 -3.96
N ARG A 60 -18.63 6.09 -3.21
CA ARG A 60 -19.28 4.78 -3.03
C ARG A 60 -20.28 4.42 -4.14
N VAL A 61 -20.58 5.37 -5.03
CA VAL A 61 -21.65 5.25 -6.03
C VAL A 61 -21.11 5.04 -7.46
N GLN A 62 -19.78 5.10 -7.65
CA GLN A 62 -19.17 4.90 -8.96
C GLN A 62 -18.84 3.43 -9.24
#